data_AF-A0A0E2D8L6-F1
#
_entry.id   AF-A0A0E2D8L6-F1
#
_cell.length_a   1.000
_cell.length_b   1.000
_cell.length_c   1.000
_cell.angle_alpha   90.00
_cell.angle_beta   90.00
_cell.angle_gamma   90.00
#
_symmetry.space_group_name_H-M   'P 1'
#
loop_
_entity.id
_entity.type
_entity.pdbx_description
1 polymer ?
#
loop_
_entity_poly.entity_id
_entity_poly.type
_entity_poly.pdbx_seq_one_letter_code
_entity_poly.pdbx_strand_id
1 'polypeptide(L)'
;MIPNSHKIISVGDVSQLSESPLEESLVLCYGHFNVIHPGHIRFLQYAKSLGKKLKVAVLGDQSIAESQRSKYFHQMERAEGVASLHFVDLVYVLDKISLEDLSVHIKPSVLVLGKELENTHREDIKAAVYSIEKQNGKVIFHAGEVHYASADLLHGSQQDLESERKHLFLQANKRQGIDLAKLVAYIGNFSNSKILVIGDTIVDQYVACDAIGISAEAPVLVVKELETREFVGGAGVVAAHVKALGADCTFLSVVGEDENANLVGKNLQEQGIDVQLVGDSSRPTTFKIRYMVENQKLFRVSRLKEHSLSKKIEDQLIEKLRKIAKNYDGILVCDFVYGVITNRILTEIRSIAKENNILLFGDLQCSSQVGNIAKFEDFNLLCPTEREARIALGNHEDGVEWIANTLLEKTRSKNLLIKLGAEGFIAYSNDIPGNFKKREHFPALVSNPVDVAGAGDSLLAAISVSMCSGANLMEASAIGACMAALAVQTIGNIPVSHQKLESYIKNLR
;
A
#
# COMPACT_ATOMS: atom_id res chain seq x y z
N MET A 1 11.12 26.57 17.22
CA MET A 1 10.40 25.96 18.35
C MET A 1 9.75 24.70 17.83
N ILE A 2 9.99 23.55 18.47
CA ILE A 2 9.36 22.28 18.09
C ILE A 2 7.86 22.41 18.42
N PRO A 3 6.93 22.26 17.46
CA PRO A 3 5.50 22.31 17.75
C PRO A 3 5.15 21.25 18.81
N ASN A 4 4.32 21.61 19.79
CA ASN A 4 3.77 20.68 20.79
C ASN A 4 4.74 20.00 21.77
N SER A 5 5.98 20.48 21.93
CA SER A 5 6.91 19.91 22.94
C SER A 5 6.38 19.97 24.38
N HIS A 6 5.47 20.91 24.66
CA HIS A 6 4.77 21.03 25.95
C HIS A 6 3.86 19.83 26.27
N LYS A 7 3.50 19.01 25.26
CA LYS A 7 2.69 17.80 25.45
C LYS A 7 3.53 16.58 25.84
N ILE A 8 4.86 16.64 25.77
CA ILE A 8 5.73 15.47 25.94
C ILE A 8 6.38 15.49 27.33
N ILE A 9 6.24 14.38 28.06
CA ILE A 9 6.87 14.15 29.35
C ILE A 9 7.73 12.88 29.25
N SER A 10 9.05 13.04 29.32
CA SER A 10 9.96 11.90 29.49
C SER A 10 9.98 11.49 30.95
N VAL A 11 9.61 10.24 31.22
CA VAL A 11 9.55 9.74 32.60
C VAL A 11 10.70 8.77 32.81
N GLY A 12 11.74 9.27 33.48
CA GLY A 12 12.91 8.48 33.84
C GLY A 12 12.76 7.80 35.21
N ASP A 13 11.85 8.31 36.04
CA ASP A 13 11.59 7.85 37.40
C ASP A 13 10.12 8.13 37.76
N VAL A 14 9.52 7.23 38.55
CA VAL A 14 8.15 7.34 39.05
C VAL A 14 7.92 8.63 39.85
N SER A 15 8.94 9.12 40.57
CA SER A 15 8.88 10.38 41.33
C SER A 15 8.62 11.64 40.49
N GLN A 16 8.79 11.56 39.17
CA GLN A 16 8.51 12.64 38.22
C GLN A 16 7.03 12.69 37.82
N LEU A 17 6.24 11.68 38.20
CA LEU A 17 4.80 11.64 37.97
C LEU A 17 4.10 12.36 39.13
N SER A 18 3.53 13.54 38.86
CA SER A 18 2.64 14.20 39.82
C SER A 18 1.34 13.39 39.94
N GLU A 19 0.87 13.15 41.18
CA GLU A 19 -0.48 12.59 41.41
C GLU A 19 -1.51 13.46 40.68
N SER A 20 -2.11 12.90 39.62
CA SER A 20 -3.27 13.53 39.00
C SER A 20 -4.51 13.11 39.79
N PRO A 21 -5.43 14.03 40.11
CA PRO A 21 -6.74 13.64 40.63
C PRO A 21 -7.39 12.65 39.66
N LEU A 22 -8.16 11.70 40.19
CA LEU A 22 -8.94 10.76 39.38
C LEU A 22 -9.83 11.55 38.42
N GLU A 23 -9.47 11.56 37.14
CA GLU A 23 -10.26 12.14 36.07
C GLU A 23 -11.15 11.04 35.48
N GLU A 24 -12.47 11.10 35.73
CA GLU A 24 -13.49 10.11 35.33
C GLU A 24 -13.61 9.83 33.81
N SER A 25 -12.73 10.39 32.99
CA SER A 25 -12.75 10.21 31.53
C SER A 25 -11.36 10.26 30.88
N LEU A 26 -10.33 9.89 31.64
CA LEU A 26 -8.96 9.77 31.15
C LEU A 26 -8.77 8.43 30.44
N VAL A 27 -8.39 8.50 29.17
CA VAL A 27 -7.98 7.35 28.36
C VAL A 27 -6.45 7.31 28.27
N LEU A 28 -5.86 6.16 28.54
CA LEU A 28 -4.46 5.87 28.30
C LEU A 28 -4.31 4.92 27.11
N CYS A 29 -3.48 5.28 26.14
CA CYS A 29 -3.01 4.37 25.10
C CYS A 29 -1.55 3.98 25.33
N TYR A 30 -1.15 2.81 24.82
CA TYR A 30 0.25 2.39 24.84
C TYR A 30 0.68 1.81 23.48
N GLY A 31 1.92 2.09 23.08
CA GLY A 31 2.53 1.53 21.88
C GLY A 31 3.93 2.06 21.61
N HIS A 32 4.61 1.50 20.62
CA HIS A 32 5.91 2.04 20.20
C HIS A 32 5.79 3.23 19.25
N PHE A 33 4.72 3.33 18.46
CA PHE A 33 4.49 4.41 17.48
C PHE A 33 5.73 4.80 16.66
N ASN A 34 6.38 3.84 16.00
CA ASN A 34 7.69 4.05 15.38
C ASN A 34 7.65 5.13 14.29
N VAL A 35 6.76 4.93 13.32
CA VAL A 35 6.36 5.94 12.34
C VAL A 35 4.85 6.07 12.48
N ILE A 36 4.37 7.30 12.67
CA ILE A 36 2.94 7.57 12.66
C ILE A 36 2.42 7.33 11.24
N HIS A 37 1.40 6.49 11.14
CA HIS A 37 0.77 6.11 9.90
C HIS A 37 -0.73 5.95 10.16
N PRO A 38 -1.57 5.83 9.13
CA PRO A 38 -3.02 5.88 9.30
C PRO A 38 -3.60 4.84 10.28
N GLY A 39 -3.05 3.62 10.32
CA GLY A 39 -3.42 2.64 11.35
C GLY A 39 -3.27 3.15 12.79
N HIS A 40 -2.19 3.87 13.12
CA HIS A 40 -2.03 4.48 14.45
C HIS A 40 -3.04 5.60 14.68
N ILE A 41 -3.36 6.38 13.65
CA ILE A 41 -4.35 7.47 13.74
C ILE A 41 -5.73 6.90 14.05
N ARG A 42 -6.17 5.87 13.32
CA ARG A 42 -7.45 5.16 13.55
C ARG A 42 -7.51 4.58 14.97
N PHE A 43 -6.43 3.96 15.43
CA PHE A 43 -6.32 3.44 16.81
C PHE A 43 -6.47 4.53 17.88
N LEU A 44 -5.73 5.64 17.74
CA LEU A 44 -5.76 6.73 18.71
C LEU A 44 -7.06 7.54 18.66
N GLN A 45 -7.70 7.68 17.50
CA GLN A 45 -9.03 8.29 17.36
C GLN A 45 -10.10 7.46 18.05
N TYR A 46 -10.08 6.13 17.85
CA TYR A 46 -10.96 5.23 18.59
C TYR A 46 -10.76 5.40 20.10
N ALA A 47 -9.51 5.42 20.57
CA ALA A 47 -9.23 5.63 21.98
C ALA A 47 -9.75 6.98 22.49
N LYS A 48 -9.54 8.07 21.74
CA LYS A 48 -10.09 9.39 22.09
C LYS A 48 -11.61 9.37 22.22
N SER A 49 -12.33 8.58 21.43
CA SER A 49 -13.80 8.50 21.52
C SER A 49 -14.33 7.96 22.85
N LEU A 50 -13.47 7.26 23.62
CA LEU A 50 -13.83 6.61 24.88
C LEU A 50 -13.70 7.52 26.12
N GLY A 51 -13.24 8.77 25.95
CA GLY A 51 -13.11 9.70 27.06
C GLY A 51 -12.85 11.15 26.63
N LYS A 52 -12.67 12.05 27.60
CA LYS A 52 -12.47 13.48 27.31
C LYS A 52 -11.01 13.82 27.07
N LYS A 53 -10.09 13.12 27.74
CA LYS A 53 -8.65 13.30 27.57
C LYS A 53 -7.98 12.00 27.14
N LEU A 54 -7.09 12.10 26.16
CA LEU A 54 -6.26 11.02 25.67
C LEU A 54 -4.80 11.32 26.02
N LYS A 55 -4.23 10.49 26.89
CA LYS A 55 -2.79 10.43 27.14
C LYS A 55 -2.21 9.20 26.45
N VAL A 56 -1.02 9.33 25.86
CA VAL A 56 -0.39 8.24 25.12
C VAL A 56 0.97 7.91 25.73
N ALA A 57 1.19 6.66 26.11
CA ALA A 57 2.46 6.13 26.54
C ALA A 57 3.23 5.54 25.35
N VAL A 58 4.37 6.15 25.04
CA VAL A 58 5.31 5.72 24.01
C VAL A 58 6.39 4.86 24.67
N LEU A 59 6.58 3.64 24.17
CA LEU A 59 7.67 2.75 24.59
C LEU A 59 9.02 3.45 24.45
N GLY A 60 9.84 3.54 25.50
CA GLY A 60 11.16 4.16 25.43
C GLY A 60 12.25 3.25 24.86
N ASP A 61 13.38 3.84 24.48
CA ASP A 61 14.46 3.16 23.74
C ASP A 61 15.24 2.16 24.63
N GLN A 62 15.27 2.33 25.95
CA GLN A 62 15.88 1.36 26.87
C GLN A 62 15.06 0.08 27.02
N SER A 63 13.75 0.17 26.81
CA SER A 63 12.85 -0.99 26.81
C SER A 63 12.88 -1.78 25.50
N ILE A 64 13.62 -1.31 24.49
CA ILE A 64 13.83 -1.98 23.20
C ILE A 64 15.18 -2.69 23.24
N ALA A 65 15.21 -3.97 22.85
CA ALA A 65 16.44 -4.74 22.77
C ALA A 65 17.50 -4.03 21.89
N GLU A 66 18.76 -4.04 22.31
CA GLU A 66 19.83 -3.31 21.61
C GLU A 66 19.97 -3.71 20.13
N SER A 67 19.79 -5.00 19.84
CA SER A 67 19.77 -5.55 18.46
C SER A 67 18.63 -5.00 17.59
N GLN A 68 17.62 -4.38 18.20
CA GLN A 68 16.45 -3.84 17.54
C GLN A 68 16.42 -2.31 17.51
N ARG A 69 17.25 -1.62 18.29
CA ARG A 69 17.18 -0.14 18.44
C ARG A 69 17.39 0.60 17.12
N SER A 70 18.21 0.07 16.21
CA SER A 70 18.42 0.62 14.86
C SER A 70 17.18 0.58 13.95
N LYS A 71 16.12 -0.13 14.37
CA LYS A 71 14.86 -0.27 13.63
C LYS A 71 13.81 0.74 14.10
N TYR A 72 14.12 1.50 15.15
CA TYR A 72 13.25 2.53 15.68
C TYR A 72 13.84 3.92 15.50
N PHE A 73 12.96 4.88 15.23
CA PHE A 73 13.27 6.28 15.46
C PHE A 73 13.48 6.51 16.95
N HIS A 74 14.29 7.53 17.25
CA HIS A 74 14.57 7.87 18.64
C HIS A 74 13.26 8.15 19.39
N GLN A 75 13.16 7.73 20.65
CA GLN A 75 11.92 7.83 21.42
C GLN A 75 11.28 9.22 21.42
N MET A 76 12.10 10.28 21.35
CA MET A 76 11.60 11.66 21.25
C MET A 76 10.95 11.96 19.90
N GLU A 77 11.52 11.48 18.80
CA GLU A 77 10.92 11.65 17.46
C GLU A 77 9.58 10.92 17.37
N ARG A 78 9.50 9.72 17.97
CA ARG A 78 8.26 8.95 18.06
C ARG A 78 7.20 9.69 18.89
N ALA A 79 7.60 10.23 20.05
CA ALA A 79 6.72 11.01 20.92
C ALA A 79 6.26 12.32 20.27
N GLU A 80 7.13 13.01 19.53
CA GLU A 80 6.79 14.21 18.75
C GLU A 80 5.75 13.89 17.67
N GLY A 81 5.91 12.75 16.98
CA GLY A 81 4.91 12.27 16.02
C GLY A 81 3.54 12.11 16.65
N VAL A 82 3.46 11.46 17.82
CA VAL A 82 2.18 11.30 18.55
C VAL A 82 1.65 12.65 19.05
N ALA A 83 2.51 13.51 19.60
CA ALA A 83 2.13 14.82 20.16
C ALA A 83 1.65 15.81 19.10
N SER A 84 2.03 15.61 17.83
CA SER A 84 1.56 16.42 16.71
C SER A 84 0.05 16.26 16.45
N LEU A 85 -0.54 15.13 16.85
CA LEU A 85 -1.98 14.86 16.67
C LEU A 85 -2.80 15.79 17.57
N HIS A 86 -3.70 16.58 16.96
CA HIS A 86 -4.44 17.62 17.68
C HIS A 86 -5.33 17.07 18.80
N PHE A 87 -5.80 15.82 18.67
CA PHE A 87 -6.69 15.15 19.62
C PHE A 87 -5.95 14.38 20.73
N VAL A 88 -4.60 14.35 20.70
CA VAL A 88 -3.78 13.83 21.79
C VAL A 88 -3.47 14.97 22.77
N ASP A 89 -3.80 14.75 24.04
CA ASP A 89 -3.66 15.75 25.10
C ASP A 89 -2.26 15.74 25.73
N LEU A 90 -1.67 14.55 25.91
CA LEU A 90 -0.34 14.39 26.51
C LEU A 90 0.34 13.10 26.02
N VAL A 91 1.68 13.11 25.98
CA VAL A 91 2.50 11.96 25.60
C VAL A 91 3.53 11.69 26.70
N TYR A 92 3.55 10.47 27.23
CA TYR A 92 4.59 9.98 28.14
C TYR A 92 5.60 9.12 27.39
N VAL A 93 6.89 9.36 27.57
CA VAL A 93 7.94 8.44 27.08
C VAL A 93 8.37 7.53 28.23
N LEU A 94 8.11 6.23 28.09
CA LEU A 94 8.38 5.19 29.08
C LEU A 94 9.79 4.61 28.91
N ASP A 95 10.81 5.31 29.40
CA ASP A 95 12.20 4.87 29.22
C ASP A 95 12.58 3.76 30.22
N LYS A 96 12.43 4.04 31.53
CA LYS A 96 12.78 3.11 32.63
C LYS A 96 11.59 2.65 33.47
N ILE A 97 10.43 3.27 33.29
CA ILE A 97 9.21 2.92 34.00
C ILE A 97 8.33 2.01 33.15
N SER A 98 7.64 1.07 33.81
CA SER A 98 6.72 0.18 33.13
C SER A 98 5.38 0.87 32.83
N LEU A 99 4.59 0.27 31.94
CA LEU A 99 3.21 0.70 31.73
C LEU A 99 2.36 0.55 33.00
N GLU A 100 2.64 -0.46 33.82
CA GLU A 100 2.01 -0.67 35.13
C GLU A 100 2.28 0.52 36.06
N ASP A 101 3.55 0.92 36.21
CA ASP A 101 3.94 2.04 37.08
C ASP A 101 3.19 3.32 36.70
N LEU A 102 3.15 3.63 35.40
CA LEU A 102 2.39 4.77 34.89
C LEU A 102 0.89 4.63 35.19
N SER A 103 0.33 3.44 34.94
CA SER A 103 -1.10 3.14 35.12
C SER A 103 -1.55 3.31 36.57
N VAL A 104 -0.73 2.87 37.53
CA VAL A 104 -0.98 3.02 38.98
C VAL A 104 -0.96 4.49 39.41
N HIS A 105 -0.11 5.32 38.79
CA HIS A 105 0.02 6.74 39.14
C HIS A 105 -1.07 7.61 38.51
N ILE A 106 -1.35 7.43 37.22
CA ILE A 106 -2.30 8.30 36.52
C ILE A 106 -3.75 7.81 36.61
N LYS A 107 -3.96 6.55 37.01
CA LYS A 107 -5.27 5.92 37.24
C LYS A 107 -6.29 6.19 36.13
N PRO A 108 -5.99 5.78 34.88
CA PRO A 108 -6.89 6.06 33.77
C PRO A 108 -8.20 5.28 33.92
N SER A 109 -9.32 5.90 33.55
CA SER A 109 -10.63 5.22 33.54
C SER A 109 -10.69 4.13 32.45
N VAL A 110 -9.92 4.31 31.38
CA VAL A 110 -9.81 3.35 30.28
C VAL A 110 -8.36 3.19 29.84
N LEU A 111 -7.88 1.96 29.75
CA LEU A 111 -6.63 1.59 29.08
C LEU A 111 -6.97 0.96 27.73
N VAL A 112 -6.47 1.54 26.64
CA VAL A 112 -6.66 1.04 25.28
C VAL A 112 -5.35 0.49 24.73
N LEU A 113 -5.36 -0.78 24.35
CA LEU A 113 -4.21 -1.51 23.81
C LEU A 113 -4.51 -1.99 22.40
N GLY A 114 -3.47 -2.20 21.58
CA GLY A 114 -3.62 -2.80 20.25
C GLY A 114 -4.24 -4.20 20.34
N LYS A 115 -5.10 -4.55 19.39
CA LYS A 115 -5.83 -5.84 19.40
C LYS A 115 -4.88 -7.04 19.45
N GLU A 116 -3.73 -6.92 18.79
CA GLU A 116 -2.66 -7.92 18.77
C GLU A 116 -2.04 -8.20 20.15
N LEU A 117 -2.28 -7.35 21.16
CA LEU A 117 -1.80 -7.52 22.53
C LEU A 117 -2.75 -8.31 23.43
N GLU A 118 -3.98 -8.60 22.99
CA GLU A 118 -5.00 -9.25 23.83
C GLU A 118 -4.54 -10.63 24.35
N ASN A 119 -3.86 -11.40 23.51
CA ASN A 119 -3.35 -12.73 23.84
C ASN A 119 -1.83 -12.74 24.05
N THR A 120 -1.23 -11.61 24.44
CA THR A 120 0.22 -11.50 24.59
C THR A 120 0.76 -12.26 25.80
N HIS A 121 1.99 -12.78 25.69
CA HIS A 121 2.74 -13.37 26.80
C HIS A 121 3.63 -12.34 27.54
N ARG A 122 3.54 -11.07 27.17
CA ARG A 122 4.31 -9.98 27.80
C ARG A 122 3.80 -9.68 29.21
N GLU A 123 4.63 -9.95 30.20
CA GLU A 123 4.30 -9.75 31.62
C GLU A 123 4.07 -8.27 31.97
N ASP A 124 4.76 -7.35 31.31
CA ASP A 124 4.57 -5.90 31.54
C ASP A 124 3.18 -5.41 31.10
N ILE A 125 2.62 -6.00 30.04
CA ILE A 125 1.26 -5.70 29.58
C ILE A 125 0.23 -6.33 30.53
N LYS A 126 0.41 -7.59 30.91
CA LYS A 126 -0.50 -8.27 31.86
C LYS A 126 -0.56 -7.57 33.21
N ALA A 127 0.58 -7.12 33.73
CA ALA A 127 0.65 -6.40 34.99
C ALA A 127 -0.09 -5.05 34.92
N ALA A 128 0.07 -4.31 33.81
CA ALA A 128 -0.68 -3.10 33.57
C ALA A 128 -2.21 -3.35 33.51
N VAL A 129 -2.65 -4.37 32.76
CA VAL A 129 -4.07 -4.77 32.67
C VAL A 129 -4.65 -5.07 34.05
N TYR A 130 -3.96 -5.93 34.83
CA TYR A 130 -4.37 -6.27 36.19
C TYR A 130 -4.45 -5.03 37.10
N SER A 131 -3.49 -4.10 36.98
CA SER A 131 -3.48 -2.87 37.77
C SER A 131 -4.68 -1.95 37.49
N ILE A 132 -5.14 -1.89 36.23
CA ILE A 132 -6.30 -1.09 35.82
C ILE A 132 -7.59 -1.73 36.30
N GLU A 133 -7.76 -3.04 36.13
CA GLU A 133 -8.93 -3.77 36.59
C GLU A 133 -9.10 -3.68 38.11
N LYS A 134 -7.99 -3.77 38.86
CA LYS A 134 -7.98 -3.59 40.33
C LYS A 134 -8.43 -2.19 40.77
N GLN A 135 -8.29 -1.19 39.90
CA GLN A 135 -8.72 0.19 40.14
C GLN A 135 -10.13 0.47 39.61
N ASN A 136 -10.89 -0.57 39.22
CA ASN A 136 -12.19 -0.47 38.53
C ASN A 136 -12.14 0.28 37.19
N GLY A 137 -10.97 0.39 36.57
CA GLY A 137 -10.83 0.90 35.21
C GLY A 137 -11.18 -0.16 34.17
N LYS A 138 -11.47 0.27 32.95
CA LYS A 138 -11.79 -0.61 31.82
C LYS A 138 -10.57 -0.84 30.94
N VAL A 139 -10.34 -2.07 30.50
CA VAL A 139 -9.32 -2.39 29.49
C VAL A 139 -10.02 -2.73 28.17
N ILE A 140 -9.53 -2.17 27.06
CA ILE A 140 -10.06 -2.40 25.71
C ILE A 140 -8.91 -2.74 24.76
N PHE A 141 -9.06 -3.82 24.00
CA PHE A 141 -8.16 -4.21 22.92
C PHE A 141 -8.81 -3.89 21.57
N HIS A 142 -8.20 -3.00 20.77
CA HIS A 142 -8.76 -2.57 19.47
C HIS A 142 -7.66 -2.08 18.51
N ALA A 143 -7.89 -2.14 17.21
CA ALA A 143 -6.96 -1.65 16.19
C ALA A 143 -7.38 -0.33 15.49
N GLY A 144 -8.39 0.38 16.02
CA GLY A 144 -9.18 1.37 15.29
C GLY A 144 -10.18 0.77 14.28
N GLU A 145 -11.10 1.58 13.77
CA GLU A 145 -12.02 1.18 12.69
C GLU A 145 -11.35 1.33 11.31
N VAL A 146 -11.51 0.32 10.44
CA VAL A 146 -10.99 0.37 9.07
C VAL A 146 -11.99 1.12 8.18
N HIS A 147 -11.65 2.35 7.83
CA HIS A 147 -12.39 3.12 6.82
C HIS A 147 -11.63 3.08 5.49
N TYR A 148 -12.33 2.75 4.40
CA TYR A 148 -11.77 2.72 3.05
C TYR A 148 -11.97 4.03 2.27
N ALA A 149 -12.70 4.98 2.86
CA ALA A 149 -12.94 6.31 2.30
C ALA A 149 -12.42 7.36 3.30
N SER A 150 -11.72 8.38 2.79
CA SER A 150 -11.23 9.51 3.58
C SER A 150 -12.32 10.57 3.75
N ALA A 151 -12.47 11.09 4.97
CA ALA A 151 -13.34 12.23 5.29
C ALA A 151 -12.57 13.57 5.33
N ASP A 152 -11.27 13.57 4.98
CA ASP A 152 -10.38 14.72 5.14
C ASP A 152 -10.83 15.94 4.31
N LEU A 153 -11.59 15.71 3.24
CA LEU A 153 -12.15 16.77 2.39
C LEU A 153 -13.12 17.71 3.10
N LEU A 154 -13.59 17.36 4.30
CA LEU A 154 -14.47 18.21 5.12
C LEU A 154 -13.71 19.20 6.01
N HIS A 155 -12.38 19.07 6.10
CA HIS A 155 -11.56 19.80 7.06
C HIS A 155 -10.35 20.46 6.37
N GLY A 156 -10.54 21.70 5.89
CA GLY A 156 -9.46 22.53 5.31
C GLY A 156 -9.62 22.79 3.82
N SER A 157 -8.78 23.69 3.26
CA SER A 157 -8.74 23.90 1.81
C SER A 157 -7.93 22.80 1.12
N GLN A 158 -8.19 22.56 -0.17
CA GLN A 158 -7.43 21.60 -0.97
C GLN A 158 -5.92 21.86 -0.91
N GLN A 159 -5.53 23.15 -0.96
CA GLN A 159 -4.13 23.57 -0.94
C GLN A 159 -3.44 23.30 0.40
N ASP A 160 -4.16 23.44 1.51
CA ASP A 160 -3.62 23.15 2.84
C ASP A 160 -3.31 21.65 2.98
N LEU A 161 -4.24 20.80 2.54
CA LEU A 161 -4.09 19.35 2.58
C LEU A 161 -2.92 18.86 1.70
N GLU A 162 -2.79 19.40 0.49
CA GLU A 162 -1.66 19.06 -0.40
C GLU A 162 -0.32 19.53 0.17
N SER A 163 -0.29 20.70 0.81
CA SER A 163 0.90 21.23 1.46
C SER A 163 1.32 20.36 2.65
N GLU A 164 0.36 19.91 3.47
CA GLU A 164 0.60 18.99 4.57
C GLU A 164 1.12 17.63 4.08
N ARG A 165 0.49 17.05 3.05
CA ARG A 165 0.92 15.78 2.44
C ARG A 165 2.33 15.88 1.85
N LYS A 166 2.65 16.99 1.17
CA LYS A 166 4.01 17.28 0.69
C LYS A 166 5.00 17.39 1.86
N HIS A 167 4.61 18.04 2.95
CA HIS A 167 5.46 18.14 4.14
C HIS A 167 5.74 16.77 4.75
N LEU A 168 4.72 15.93 4.93
CA LEU A 168 4.87 14.56 5.43
C LEU A 168 5.77 13.71 4.54
N PHE A 169 5.63 13.83 3.22
CA PHE A 169 6.50 13.16 2.25
C PHE A 169 7.97 13.58 2.38
N LEU A 170 8.24 14.88 2.49
CA LEU A 170 9.60 15.39 2.68
C LEU A 170 10.19 14.96 4.02
N GLN A 171 9.38 14.88 5.08
CA GLN A 171 9.82 14.33 6.36
C GLN A 171 10.15 12.84 6.25
N ALA A 172 9.33 12.04 5.57
CA ALA A 172 9.63 10.63 5.30
C ALA A 172 10.96 10.48 4.56
N ASN A 173 11.20 11.30 3.52
CA ASN A 173 12.48 11.30 2.81
C ASN A 173 13.65 11.65 3.73
N LYS A 174 13.51 12.68 4.57
CA LYS A 174 14.55 13.07 5.53
C LYS A 174 14.85 11.96 6.53
N ARG A 175 13.81 11.34 7.11
CA ARG A 175 13.93 10.21 8.04
C ARG A 175 14.66 9.01 7.42
N GLN A 176 14.43 8.77 6.14
CA GLN A 176 15.04 7.68 5.39
C GLN A 176 16.39 8.04 4.75
N GLY A 177 16.88 9.28 4.92
CA GLY A 177 18.11 9.74 4.29
C GLY A 177 18.05 9.80 2.76
N ILE A 178 16.85 10.01 2.20
CA ILE A 178 16.59 10.04 0.76
C ILE A 178 16.90 11.43 0.21
N ASP A 179 17.83 11.48 -0.75
CA ASP A 179 18.12 12.69 -1.54
C ASP A 179 17.37 12.66 -2.87
N LEU A 180 16.59 13.71 -3.15
CA LEU A 180 15.87 13.89 -4.40
C LEU A 180 16.79 13.88 -5.63
N ALA A 181 18.04 14.35 -5.51
CA ALA A 181 18.99 14.28 -6.62
C ALA A 181 19.36 12.83 -6.97
N LYS A 182 19.47 11.97 -5.95
CA LYS A 182 19.71 10.54 -6.13
C LYS A 182 18.51 9.84 -6.79
N LEU A 183 17.28 10.24 -6.45
CA LEU A 183 16.07 9.73 -7.11
C LEU A 183 16.06 10.05 -8.61
N VAL A 184 16.43 11.28 -8.98
CA VAL A 184 16.57 11.69 -10.38
C VAL A 184 17.66 10.87 -11.10
N ALA A 185 18.78 10.58 -10.44
CA ALA A 185 19.83 9.74 -11.01
C ALA A 185 19.35 8.31 -11.30
N TYR A 186 18.51 7.73 -10.42
CA TYR A 186 17.89 6.43 -10.69
C TYR A 186 16.98 6.47 -11.92
N ILE A 187 16.15 7.51 -12.07
CA ILE A 187 15.28 7.69 -13.25
C ILE A 187 16.10 7.75 -14.54
N GLY A 188 17.26 8.41 -14.52
CA GLY A 188 18.19 8.44 -15.66
C GLY A 188 18.75 7.07 -16.06
N ASN A 189 18.68 6.07 -15.18
CA ASN A 189 19.17 4.71 -15.43
C ASN A 189 18.05 3.72 -15.82
N PHE A 190 16.78 4.15 -15.87
CA PHE A 190 15.65 3.26 -16.18
C PHE A 190 15.79 2.57 -17.52
N SER A 191 16.42 3.22 -18.51
CA SER A 191 16.69 2.64 -19.83
C SER A 191 17.62 1.44 -19.83
N ASN A 192 18.35 1.22 -18.73
CA ASN A 192 19.25 0.07 -18.60
C ASN A 192 18.54 -1.18 -18.05
N SER A 193 17.30 -1.03 -17.56
CA SER A 193 16.54 -2.13 -16.98
C SER A 193 15.74 -2.90 -18.04
N LYS A 194 15.80 -4.22 -17.97
CA LYS A 194 14.99 -5.16 -18.76
C LYS A 194 13.98 -5.85 -17.87
N ILE A 195 12.70 -5.65 -18.17
CA ILE A 195 11.59 -6.09 -17.34
C ILE A 195 10.65 -7.00 -18.13
N LEU A 196 10.32 -8.14 -17.54
CA LEU A 196 9.27 -9.02 -18.05
C LEU A 196 7.99 -8.80 -17.23
N VAL A 197 6.91 -8.40 -17.88
CA VAL A 197 5.59 -8.30 -17.26
C VAL A 197 4.75 -9.52 -17.66
N ILE A 198 4.24 -10.25 -16.67
CA ILE A 198 3.36 -11.40 -16.87
C ILE A 198 2.10 -11.25 -16.02
N GLY A 199 0.94 -11.54 -16.61
CA GLY A 199 -0.32 -11.41 -15.87
C GLY A 199 -1.56 -11.49 -16.74
N ASP A 200 -2.71 -11.23 -16.11
CA ASP A 200 -3.99 -11.21 -16.82
C ASP A 200 -4.10 -9.94 -17.69
N THR A 201 -4.52 -10.11 -18.94
CA THR A 201 -4.82 -8.99 -19.84
C THR A 201 -6.29 -8.59 -19.73
N ILE A 202 -6.58 -7.29 -19.81
CA ILE A 202 -7.94 -6.76 -19.88
C ILE A 202 -8.01 -5.77 -21.04
N VAL A 203 -9.11 -5.76 -21.78
CA VAL A 203 -9.47 -4.64 -22.66
C VAL A 203 -10.58 -3.85 -21.98
N ASP A 204 -10.28 -2.60 -21.65
CA ASP A 204 -11.22 -1.68 -21.03
C ASP A 204 -11.82 -0.76 -22.10
N GLN A 205 -13.14 -0.81 -22.27
CA GLN A 205 -13.88 0.05 -23.19
C GLN A 205 -14.65 1.11 -22.39
N TYR A 206 -14.50 2.37 -22.77
CA TYR A 206 -15.23 3.50 -22.23
C TYR A 206 -16.21 3.97 -23.28
N VAL A 207 -17.49 3.98 -22.92
CA VAL A 207 -18.59 4.45 -23.77
C VAL A 207 -19.11 5.74 -23.16
N ALA A 208 -18.84 6.85 -23.82
CA ALA A 208 -19.39 8.15 -23.46
C ALA A 208 -20.84 8.23 -23.93
N CYS A 209 -21.71 8.69 -23.04
CA CYS A 209 -23.15 8.74 -23.27
C CYS A 209 -23.76 10.08 -22.89
N ASP A 210 -24.84 10.44 -23.58
CA ASP A 210 -25.78 11.46 -23.13
C ASP A 210 -26.92 10.80 -22.34
N ALA A 211 -27.28 11.39 -21.19
CA ALA A 211 -28.46 10.98 -20.44
C ALA A 211 -29.73 11.53 -21.12
N ILE A 212 -30.63 10.63 -21.52
CA ILE A 212 -31.93 11.01 -22.12
C ILE A 212 -32.97 11.26 -21.02
N GLY A 213 -33.00 10.41 -20.00
CA GLY A 213 -33.96 10.47 -18.91
C GLY A 213 -34.28 9.10 -18.33
N ILE A 214 -35.31 9.02 -17.50
CA ILE A 214 -35.80 7.74 -16.95
C ILE A 214 -36.81 7.14 -17.93
N SER A 215 -36.74 5.83 -18.16
CA SER A 215 -37.68 5.11 -19.03
C SER A 215 -39.11 5.14 -18.47
N ALA A 216 -40.09 5.20 -19.38
CA ALA A 216 -41.51 5.07 -19.03
C ALA A 216 -41.92 3.61 -18.73
N GLU A 217 -41.12 2.64 -19.16
CA GLU A 217 -41.43 1.20 -19.03
C GLU A 217 -40.93 0.61 -17.71
N ALA A 218 -39.81 1.12 -17.21
CA ALA A 218 -39.18 0.68 -15.97
C ALA A 218 -38.35 1.85 -15.39
N PRO A 219 -38.07 1.88 -14.07
CA PRO A 219 -37.27 2.93 -13.44
C PRO A 219 -35.77 2.76 -13.77
N VAL A 220 -35.43 2.83 -15.06
CA VAL A 220 -34.07 2.67 -15.59
C VAL A 220 -33.65 3.94 -16.33
N LEU A 221 -32.38 4.31 -16.18
CA LEU A 221 -31.78 5.43 -16.90
C LEU A 221 -31.57 5.04 -18.36
N VAL A 222 -32.11 5.84 -19.28
CA VAL A 222 -31.90 5.70 -20.72
C VAL A 222 -30.78 6.63 -21.15
N VAL A 223 -29.82 6.08 -21.88
CA VAL A 223 -28.64 6.81 -22.37
C VAL A 223 -28.47 6.61 -23.88
N LYS A 224 -27.87 7.59 -24.55
CA LYS A 224 -27.47 7.52 -25.96
C LYS A 224 -25.95 7.48 -26.05
N GLU A 225 -25.40 6.48 -26.72
CA GLU A 225 -23.96 6.42 -26.98
C GLU A 225 -23.51 7.55 -27.92
N LEU A 226 -22.36 8.15 -27.60
CA LEU A 226 -21.74 9.23 -28.35
C LEU A 226 -20.41 8.78 -28.99
N GLU A 227 -19.51 8.28 -28.15
CA GLU A 227 -18.17 7.88 -28.54
C GLU A 227 -17.73 6.67 -27.71
N THR A 228 -16.96 5.79 -28.33
CA THR A 228 -16.37 4.62 -27.68
C THR A 228 -14.86 4.65 -27.84
N ARG A 229 -14.12 4.40 -26.75
CA ARG A 229 -12.67 4.25 -26.75
C ARG A 229 -12.24 3.01 -26.00
N GLU A 230 -11.25 2.31 -26.56
CA GLU A 230 -10.72 1.07 -26.01
C GLU A 230 -9.28 1.28 -25.54
N PHE A 231 -8.96 0.67 -24.41
CA PHE A 231 -7.68 0.77 -23.74
C PHE A 231 -7.21 -0.63 -23.34
N VAL A 232 -5.90 -0.85 -23.42
CA VAL A 232 -5.27 -2.03 -22.82
C VAL A 232 -5.17 -1.81 -21.32
N GLY A 233 -5.78 -2.71 -20.55
CA GLY A 233 -5.77 -2.77 -19.10
C GLY A 233 -5.12 -4.05 -18.57
N GLY A 234 -5.28 -4.29 -17.27
CA GLY A 234 -4.67 -5.45 -16.62
C GLY A 234 -3.14 -5.35 -16.60
N ALA A 235 -2.44 -6.48 -16.71
CA ALA A 235 -1.00 -6.51 -16.80
C ALA A 235 -0.44 -5.77 -18.03
N GLY A 236 -1.23 -5.59 -19.09
CA GLY A 236 -0.81 -4.87 -20.29
C GLY A 236 -0.56 -3.38 -20.02
N VAL A 237 -1.34 -2.75 -19.14
CA VAL A 237 -1.11 -1.33 -18.78
C VAL A 237 0.10 -1.15 -17.88
N VAL A 238 0.40 -2.15 -17.04
CA VAL A 238 1.64 -2.18 -16.24
C VAL A 238 2.85 -2.23 -17.17
N ALA A 239 2.81 -3.07 -18.21
CA ALA A 239 3.83 -3.11 -19.26
C ALA A 239 3.99 -1.76 -19.99
N ALA A 240 2.86 -1.09 -20.28
CA ALA A 240 2.86 0.25 -20.86
C ALA A 240 3.53 1.30 -19.95
N HIS A 241 3.27 1.27 -18.64
CA HIS A 241 3.96 2.13 -17.66
C HIS A 241 5.47 1.84 -17.62
N VAL A 242 5.87 0.56 -17.56
CA VAL A 242 7.28 0.16 -17.59
C VAL A 242 7.99 0.73 -18.83
N LYS A 243 7.35 0.59 -20.01
CA LYS A 243 7.92 1.13 -21.25
C LYS A 243 7.96 2.65 -21.28
N ALA A 244 6.93 3.34 -20.80
CA ALA A 244 6.89 4.81 -20.73
C ALA A 244 7.95 5.39 -19.77
N LEU A 245 8.28 4.66 -18.71
CA LEU A 245 9.41 4.95 -17.82
C LEU A 245 10.78 4.76 -18.50
N GLY A 246 10.84 4.23 -19.72
CA GLY A 246 12.05 4.11 -20.52
C GLY A 246 12.73 2.74 -20.45
N ALA A 247 12.25 1.83 -19.61
CA ALA A 247 12.80 0.47 -19.50
C ALA A 247 12.44 -0.39 -20.73
N ASP A 248 13.29 -1.38 -21.02
CA ASP A 248 12.96 -2.42 -21.99
C ASP A 248 11.90 -3.34 -21.38
N CYS A 249 10.82 -3.56 -22.11
CA CYS A 249 9.67 -4.31 -21.63
C CYS A 249 9.28 -5.43 -22.59
N THR A 250 9.18 -6.65 -22.05
CA THR A 250 8.50 -7.77 -22.70
C THR A 250 7.22 -8.08 -21.92
N PHE A 251 6.13 -8.33 -22.64
CA PHE A 251 4.82 -8.64 -22.09
C PHE A 251 4.42 -10.07 -22.44
N LEU A 252 4.08 -10.87 -21.43
CA LEU A 252 3.65 -12.27 -21.58
C LEU A 252 2.26 -12.47 -20.96
N SER A 253 1.30 -12.99 -21.72
CA SER A 253 -0.05 -13.24 -21.21
C SER A 253 -0.78 -14.34 -21.99
N VAL A 254 -1.91 -14.78 -21.45
CA VAL A 254 -2.89 -15.62 -22.16
C VAL A 254 -4.10 -14.78 -22.52
N VAL A 255 -4.54 -14.90 -23.77
CA VAL A 255 -5.67 -14.16 -24.36
C VAL A 255 -6.61 -15.14 -25.05
N GLY A 256 -7.81 -14.69 -25.39
CA GLY A 256 -8.71 -15.45 -26.26
C GLY A 256 -8.19 -15.47 -27.71
N GLU A 257 -8.83 -16.28 -28.55
CA GLU A 257 -8.61 -16.25 -30.01
C GLU A 257 -9.64 -15.32 -30.67
N ASP A 258 -9.56 -14.02 -30.36
CA ASP A 258 -10.55 -13.01 -30.75
C ASP A 258 -9.92 -11.67 -31.18
N GLU A 259 -10.76 -10.75 -31.68
CA GLU A 259 -10.31 -9.42 -32.13
C GLU A 259 -9.69 -8.58 -31.00
N ASN A 260 -10.14 -8.77 -29.77
CA ASN A 260 -9.59 -8.10 -28.59
C ASN A 260 -8.13 -8.52 -28.34
N ALA A 261 -7.77 -9.79 -28.57
CA ALA A 261 -6.39 -10.23 -28.49
C ALA A 261 -5.50 -9.51 -29.53
N ASN A 262 -6.00 -9.33 -30.75
CA ASN A 262 -5.30 -8.59 -31.81
C ASN A 262 -5.12 -7.12 -31.45
N LEU A 263 -6.15 -6.49 -30.87
CA LEU A 263 -6.09 -5.11 -30.37
C LEU A 263 -5.00 -4.95 -29.32
N VAL A 264 -4.96 -5.83 -28.32
CA VAL A 264 -3.92 -5.82 -27.27
C VAL A 264 -2.54 -5.93 -27.89
N GLY A 265 -2.35 -6.94 -28.76
CA GLY A 265 -1.05 -7.19 -29.40
C GLY A 265 -0.55 -5.98 -30.17
N LYS A 266 -1.41 -5.43 -31.05
CA LYS A 266 -1.08 -4.26 -31.87
C LYS A 266 -0.79 -3.02 -31.03
N ASN A 267 -1.65 -2.70 -30.06
CA ASN A 267 -1.51 -1.50 -29.24
C ASN A 267 -0.20 -1.49 -28.42
N LEU A 268 0.17 -2.63 -27.83
CA LEU A 268 1.41 -2.74 -27.05
C LEU A 268 2.65 -2.73 -27.96
N GLN A 269 2.59 -3.37 -29.13
CA GLN A 269 3.67 -3.34 -30.12
C GLN A 269 3.93 -1.93 -30.67
N GLU A 270 2.87 -1.14 -30.91
CA GLU A 270 2.97 0.27 -31.33
C GLU A 270 3.67 1.15 -30.28
N GLN A 271 3.62 0.75 -29.00
CA GLN A 271 4.37 1.40 -27.92
C GLN A 271 5.81 0.89 -27.78
N GLY A 272 6.23 -0.05 -28.62
CA GLY A 272 7.59 -0.62 -28.61
C GLY A 272 7.81 -1.67 -27.51
N ILE A 273 6.75 -2.36 -27.09
CA ILE A 273 6.79 -3.49 -26.16
C ILE A 273 6.93 -4.79 -26.97
N ASP A 274 7.80 -5.70 -26.54
CA ASP A 274 7.88 -7.05 -27.11
C ASP A 274 6.72 -7.89 -26.56
N VAL A 275 5.81 -8.33 -27.42
CA VAL A 275 4.54 -8.95 -27.01
C VAL A 275 4.54 -10.46 -27.31
N GLN A 276 4.38 -11.25 -26.26
CA GLN A 276 4.36 -12.71 -26.27
C GLN A 276 3.00 -13.22 -25.78
N LEU A 277 2.04 -13.39 -26.68
CA LEU A 277 0.71 -13.91 -26.32
C LEU A 277 0.61 -15.43 -26.55
N VAL A 278 -0.22 -16.07 -25.73
CA VAL A 278 -0.69 -17.46 -25.89
C VAL A 278 -2.20 -17.42 -26.06
N GLY A 279 -2.73 -18.01 -27.13
CA GLY A 279 -4.17 -18.10 -27.37
C GLY A 279 -4.81 -19.25 -26.60
N ASP A 280 -5.97 -19.01 -25.99
CA ASP A 280 -6.83 -20.01 -25.36
C ASP A 280 -8.27 -19.89 -25.89
N SER A 281 -8.64 -20.76 -26.83
CA SER A 281 -9.97 -20.80 -27.43
C SER A 281 -11.10 -21.13 -26.46
N SER A 282 -10.81 -21.58 -25.24
CA SER A 282 -11.83 -21.86 -24.24
C SER A 282 -12.37 -20.61 -23.54
N ARG A 283 -11.67 -19.46 -23.64
CA ARG A 283 -12.03 -18.17 -23.02
C ARG A 283 -12.03 -17.02 -24.03
N PRO A 284 -12.87 -16.00 -23.86
CA PRO A 284 -12.65 -14.73 -24.53
C PRO A 284 -11.50 -13.97 -23.84
N THR A 285 -10.86 -13.05 -24.56
CA THR A 285 -10.02 -12.02 -23.95
C THR A 285 -10.87 -11.20 -22.99
N THR A 286 -10.43 -11.04 -21.74
CA THR A 286 -11.19 -10.34 -20.69
C THR A 286 -11.52 -8.92 -21.15
N PHE A 287 -12.81 -8.59 -21.18
CA PHE A 287 -13.29 -7.32 -21.72
C PHE A 287 -14.24 -6.64 -20.72
N LYS A 288 -14.06 -5.33 -20.50
CA LYS A 288 -14.85 -4.55 -19.53
C LYS A 288 -15.32 -3.24 -20.15
N ILE A 289 -16.64 -3.08 -20.27
CA ILE A 289 -17.27 -1.87 -20.79
C ILE A 289 -17.73 -1.00 -19.63
N ARG A 290 -17.41 0.29 -19.62
CA ARG A 290 -17.90 1.30 -18.68
C ARG A 290 -18.72 2.33 -19.44
N TYR A 291 -19.98 2.47 -19.08
CA TYR A 291 -20.86 3.52 -19.61
C TYR A 291 -20.75 4.74 -18.72
N MET A 292 -20.49 5.89 -19.31
CA MET A 292 -20.29 7.14 -18.59
C MET A 292 -21.18 8.25 -19.12
N VAL A 293 -21.73 9.07 -18.22
CA VAL A 293 -22.34 10.36 -18.57
C VAL A 293 -21.48 11.44 -17.94
N GLU A 294 -20.99 12.37 -18.77
CA GLU A 294 -19.93 13.31 -18.38
C GLU A 294 -18.74 12.55 -17.74
N ASN A 295 -18.38 12.88 -16.49
CA ASN A 295 -17.30 12.25 -15.74
C ASN A 295 -17.79 11.14 -14.78
N GLN A 296 -19.08 10.76 -14.82
CA GLN A 296 -19.67 9.78 -13.91
C GLN A 296 -19.83 8.41 -14.57
N LYS A 297 -19.29 7.37 -13.92
CA LYS A 297 -19.42 5.96 -14.34
C LYS A 297 -20.79 5.44 -13.88
N LEU A 298 -21.68 5.12 -14.81
CA LEU A 298 -23.06 4.67 -14.51
C LEU A 298 -23.10 3.19 -14.12
N PHE A 299 -22.61 2.34 -15.01
CA PHE A 299 -22.52 0.89 -14.80
C PHE A 299 -21.40 0.29 -15.65
N ARG A 300 -21.04 -0.95 -15.33
CA ARG A 300 -19.98 -1.69 -16.01
C ARG A 300 -20.48 -3.07 -16.41
N VAL A 301 -20.18 -3.49 -17.63
CA VAL A 301 -20.47 -4.83 -18.15
C VAL A 301 -19.15 -5.55 -18.38
N SER A 302 -18.99 -6.73 -17.78
CA SER A 302 -17.80 -7.57 -17.94
C SER A 302 -18.13 -8.77 -18.83
N ARG A 303 -17.33 -9.01 -19.87
CA ARG A 303 -17.36 -10.23 -20.68
C ARG A 303 -16.10 -11.02 -20.38
N LEU A 304 -16.23 -12.10 -19.62
CA LEU A 304 -15.11 -12.89 -19.15
C LEU A 304 -15.55 -14.32 -18.82
N LYS A 305 -14.57 -15.22 -18.70
CA LYS A 305 -14.75 -16.55 -18.11
C LYS A 305 -13.76 -16.72 -16.97
N GLU A 306 -14.26 -17.22 -15.84
CA GLU A 306 -13.47 -17.42 -14.62
C GLU A 306 -13.15 -18.91 -14.48
N HIS A 307 -12.09 -19.35 -15.15
CA HIS A 307 -11.51 -20.67 -14.91
C HIS A 307 -9.99 -20.63 -15.08
N SER A 308 -9.30 -21.49 -14.33
CA SER A 308 -7.86 -21.67 -14.46
C SER A 308 -7.46 -22.12 -15.86
N LEU A 309 -6.20 -21.87 -16.23
CA LEU A 309 -5.63 -22.40 -17.47
C LEU A 309 -5.67 -23.94 -17.46
N SER A 310 -5.89 -24.52 -18.63
CA SER A 310 -5.67 -25.95 -18.81
C SER A 310 -4.18 -26.27 -18.76
N LYS A 311 -3.82 -27.50 -18.37
CA LYS A 311 -2.42 -27.95 -18.32
C LYS A 311 -1.67 -27.68 -19.63
N LYS A 312 -2.33 -27.89 -20.78
CA LYS A 312 -1.77 -27.64 -22.11
C LYS A 312 -1.37 -26.18 -22.32
N ILE A 313 -2.22 -25.24 -21.90
CA ILE A 313 -1.93 -23.80 -22.03
C ILE A 313 -0.86 -23.37 -21.03
N GLU A 314 -0.89 -23.91 -19.80
CA GLU A 314 0.21 -23.71 -18.85
C GLU A 314 1.56 -24.18 -19.43
N ASP A 315 1.61 -25.36 -20.05
CA ASP A 315 2.82 -25.91 -20.67
C ASP A 315 3.37 -24.95 -21.73
N GLN A 316 2.51 -24.44 -22.61
CA GLN A 316 2.89 -23.46 -23.63
C GLN A 316 3.41 -22.14 -23.04
N LEU A 317 2.76 -21.64 -21.99
CA LEU A 317 3.17 -20.42 -21.30
C LEU A 317 4.54 -20.60 -20.61
N ILE A 318 4.72 -21.73 -19.92
CA ILE A 318 5.98 -22.11 -19.25
C ILE A 318 7.11 -22.27 -20.26
N GLU A 319 6.87 -22.92 -21.39
CA GLU A 319 7.88 -23.08 -22.45
C GLU A 319 8.30 -21.73 -23.02
N LYS A 320 7.35 -20.82 -23.30
CA LYS A 320 7.65 -19.46 -23.74
C LYS A 320 8.44 -18.71 -22.66
N LEU A 321 7.99 -18.77 -21.41
CA LEU A 321 8.66 -18.13 -20.28
C LEU A 321 10.13 -18.59 -20.16
N ARG A 322 10.40 -19.91 -20.14
CA ARG A 322 11.77 -20.45 -20.09
C ARG A 322 12.63 -20.07 -21.29
N LYS A 323 12.04 -19.90 -22.48
CA LYS A 323 12.76 -19.47 -23.69
C LYS A 323 13.20 -18.01 -23.60
N ILE A 324 12.31 -17.13 -23.15
CA ILE A 324 12.56 -15.68 -23.15
C ILE A 324 13.29 -15.22 -21.90
N ALA A 325 13.09 -15.86 -20.74
CA ALA A 325 13.51 -15.35 -19.43
C ALA A 325 15.01 -15.50 -19.13
N LYS A 326 15.84 -15.01 -20.06
CA LYS A 326 17.30 -14.88 -19.91
C LYS A 326 17.63 -13.39 -19.90
N ASN A 327 18.48 -12.97 -18.98
CA ASN A 327 18.99 -11.58 -18.91
C ASN A 327 17.92 -10.49 -18.67
N TYR A 328 16.89 -10.79 -17.85
CA TYR A 328 16.01 -9.75 -17.30
C TYR A 328 16.49 -9.35 -15.91
N ASP A 329 16.27 -8.09 -15.54
CA ASP A 329 16.56 -7.56 -14.20
C ASP A 329 15.37 -7.77 -13.26
N GLY A 330 14.15 -7.85 -13.82
CA GLY A 330 12.92 -8.04 -13.04
C GLY A 330 11.80 -8.77 -13.78
N ILE A 331 10.99 -9.51 -13.03
CA ILE A 331 9.70 -10.07 -13.47
C ILE A 331 8.59 -9.47 -12.61
N LEU A 332 7.62 -8.79 -13.23
CA LEU A 332 6.40 -8.30 -12.59
C LEU A 332 5.28 -9.29 -12.86
N VAL A 333 4.72 -9.85 -11.79
CA VAL A 333 3.59 -10.77 -11.85
C VAL A 333 2.33 -10.03 -11.38
N CYS A 334 1.45 -9.71 -12.32
CA CYS A 334 0.24 -8.92 -12.10
C CYS A 334 -1.00 -9.82 -12.20
N ASP A 335 -1.55 -10.23 -11.05
CA ASP A 335 -2.70 -11.14 -11.00
C ASP A 335 -3.99 -10.37 -10.74
N PHE A 336 -4.89 -10.38 -11.71
CA PHE A 336 -6.24 -9.82 -11.60
C PHE A 336 -7.28 -10.91 -11.33
N VAL A 337 -6.83 -12.15 -11.10
CA VAL A 337 -7.66 -13.32 -10.78
C VAL A 337 -8.56 -13.72 -11.95
N TYR A 338 -8.04 -13.60 -13.18
CA TYR A 338 -8.70 -14.14 -14.39
C TYR A 338 -8.11 -15.48 -14.87
N GLY A 339 -7.13 -15.99 -14.13
CA GLY A 339 -6.67 -17.37 -14.22
C GLY A 339 -5.34 -17.58 -14.89
N VAL A 340 -4.66 -16.53 -15.41
CA VAL A 340 -3.31 -16.66 -15.99
C VAL A 340 -2.29 -17.06 -14.93
N ILE A 341 -2.38 -16.49 -13.72
CA ILE A 341 -1.41 -16.73 -12.64
C ILE A 341 -1.84 -17.89 -11.76
N THR A 342 -1.47 -19.11 -12.18
CA THR A 342 -1.66 -20.35 -11.41
C THR A 342 -0.46 -20.65 -10.49
N ASN A 343 -0.64 -21.55 -9.52
CA ASN A 343 0.45 -21.99 -8.63
C ASN A 343 1.62 -22.65 -9.39
N ARG A 344 1.33 -23.30 -10.52
CA ARG A 344 2.34 -23.94 -11.36
C ARG A 344 3.19 -22.88 -12.08
N ILE A 345 2.54 -21.85 -12.63
CA ILE A 345 3.21 -20.69 -13.22
C ILE A 345 4.07 -19.96 -12.18
N LEU A 346 3.53 -19.71 -10.98
CA LEU A 346 4.29 -19.08 -9.89
C LEU A 346 5.52 -19.91 -9.48
N THR A 347 5.38 -21.23 -9.40
CA THR A 347 6.51 -22.13 -9.07
C THR A 347 7.61 -22.04 -10.12
N GLU A 348 7.22 -22.01 -11.40
CA GLU A 348 8.15 -21.87 -12.50
C GLU A 348 8.85 -20.51 -12.53
N ILE A 349 8.11 -19.41 -12.34
CA ILE A 349 8.66 -18.05 -12.24
C ILE A 349 9.72 -17.97 -11.12
N ARG A 350 9.44 -18.57 -9.95
CA ARG A 350 10.41 -18.63 -8.83
C ARG A 350 11.67 -19.41 -9.19
N SER A 351 11.54 -20.53 -9.90
CA SER A 351 12.69 -21.32 -10.36
C SER A 351 13.58 -20.49 -11.27
N ILE A 352 12.99 -19.88 -12.31
CA ILE A 352 13.70 -19.07 -13.30
C ILE A 352 14.39 -17.87 -12.65
N ALA A 353 13.69 -17.17 -11.76
CA ALA A 353 14.24 -16.00 -11.09
C ALA A 353 15.42 -16.35 -10.20
N LYS A 354 15.35 -17.48 -9.48
CA LYS A 354 16.47 -17.97 -8.68
C LYS A 354 17.67 -18.40 -9.54
N GLU A 355 17.42 -19.10 -10.64
CA GLU A 355 18.46 -19.57 -11.57
C GLU A 355 19.22 -18.40 -12.23
N ASN A 356 18.53 -17.28 -12.50
CA ASN A 356 19.07 -16.15 -13.25
C ASN A 356 19.30 -14.89 -12.39
N ASN A 357 19.11 -14.98 -11.07
CA ASN A 357 19.21 -13.86 -10.13
C ASN A 357 18.34 -12.65 -10.50
N ILE A 358 17.08 -12.91 -10.89
CA ILE A 358 16.09 -11.91 -11.33
C ILE A 358 15.24 -11.46 -10.14
N LEU A 359 14.94 -10.16 -10.04
CA LEU A 359 14.03 -9.64 -9.01
C LEU A 359 12.57 -10.01 -9.32
N LEU A 360 11.83 -10.46 -8.32
CA LEU A 360 10.40 -10.78 -8.44
C LEU A 360 9.52 -9.74 -7.76
N PHE A 361 8.56 -9.21 -8.51
CA PHE A 361 7.58 -8.23 -8.05
C PHE A 361 6.17 -8.80 -8.24
N GLY A 362 5.32 -8.74 -7.23
CA GLY A 362 3.99 -9.33 -7.26
C GLY A 362 2.93 -8.35 -6.79
N ASP A 363 1.81 -8.32 -7.50
CA ASP A 363 0.62 -7.63 -7.03
C ASP A 363 -0.63 -8.46 -7.36
N LEU A 364 -1.57 -8.44 -6.42
CA LEU A 364 -2.91 -8.95 -6.60
C LEU A 364 -3.77 -7.71 -6.81
N GLN A 365 -4.28 -7.51 -8.02
CA GLN A 365 -4.91 -6.26 -8.44
C GLN A 365 -6.41 -6.45 -8.58
N CYS A 366 -7.05 -6.82 -7.47
CA CYS A 366 -8.44 -7.23 -7.46
C CYS A 366 -9.39 -6.06 -7.26
N SER A 367 -10.21 -5.79 -8.28
CA SER A 367 -11.29 -4.78 -8.17
C SER A 367 -12.65 -5.36 -7.81
N SER A 368 -12.90 -6.64 -8.10
CA SER A 368 -14.23 -7.27 -7.94
C SER A 368 -14.12 -8.74 -7.55
N GLN A 369 -13.09 -9.41 -8.05
CA GLN A 369 -12.71 -10.75 -7.64
C GLN A 369 -12.10 -10.74 -6.23
N VAL A 370 -12.07 -11.91 -5.59
CA VAL A 370 -11.37 -12.13 -4.33
C VAL A 370 -10.21 -13.08 -4.63
N GLY A 371 -9.00 -12.60 -4.41
CA GLY A 371 -7.78 -13.38 -4.55
C GLY A 371 -7.02 -13.50 -3.25
N ASN A 372 -5.95 -14.29 -3.27
CA ASN A 372 -5.10 -14.52 -2.10
C ASN A 372 -3.64 -14.16 -2.43
N ILE A 373 -3.19 -12.98 -2.00
CA ILE A 373 -1.80 -12.53 -2.21
C ILE A 373 -0.78 -13.44 -1.53
N ALA A 374 -1.18 -14.25 -0.53
CA ALA A 374 -0.27 -15.16 0.15
C ALA A 374 0.29 -16.29 -0.75
N LYS A 375 -0.25 -16.48 -1.97
CA LYS A 375 0.31 -17.43 -2.95
C LYS A 375 1.64 -16.96 -3.57
N PHE A 376 1.96 -15.67 -3.47
CA PHE A 376 3.18 -15.08 -3.99
C PHE A 376 4.33 -15.22 -2.98
N GLU A 377 4.87 -16.43 -2.89
CA GLU A 377 5.94 -16.74 -1.95
C GLU A 377 7.33 -16.39 -2.51
N ASP A 378 8.26 -15.96 -1.64
CA ASP A 378 9.66 -15.70 -1.96
C ASP A 378 9.88 -14.56 -2.98
N PHE A 379 8.98 -13.57 -3.02
CA PHE A 379 9.09 -12.39 -3.88
C PHE A 379 10.00 -11.31 -3.26
N ASN A 380 10.64 -10.50 -4.12
CA ASN A 380 11.42 -9.34 -3.66
C ASN A 380 10.52 -8.21 -3.16
N LEU A 381 9.33 -8.05 -3.74
CA LEU A 381 8.33 -7.08 -3.31
C LEU A 381 6.91 -7.58 -3.62
N LEU A 382 6.02 -7.44 -2.65
CA LEU A 382 4.57 -7.55 -2.84
C LEU A 382 3.89 -6.20 -2.58
N CYS A 383 2.85 -5.87 -3.34
CA CYS A 383 2.15 -4.58 -3.23
C CYS A 383 0.63 -4.65 -2.95
N PRO A 384 0.11 -5.50 -2.05
CA PRO A 384 -1.34 -5.59 -1.83
C PRO A 384 -1.95 -4.33 -1.22
N THR A 385 -3.26 -4.15 -1.40
CA THR A 385 -4.06 -3.24 -0.56
C THR A 385 -4.24 -3.79 0.85
N GLU A 386 -4.56 -2.94 1.82
CA GLU A 386 -4.95 -3.40 3.17
C GLU A 386 -6.08 -4.45 3.11
N ARG A 387 -7.07 -4.23 2.24
CA ARG A 387 -8.19 -5.17 2.05
C ARG A 387 -7.70 -6.54 1.58
N GLU A 388 -6.86 -6.59 0.56
CA GLU A 388 -6.33 -7.85 0.02
C GLU A 388 -5.45 -8.58 1.03
N ALA A 389 -4.63 -7.85 1.81
CA ALA A 389 -3.81 -8.43 2.86
C ALA A 389 -4.67 -9.05 3.98
N ARG A 390 -5.71 -8.35 4.43
CA ARG A 390 -6.66 -8.85 5.45
C ARG A 390 -7.40 -10.09 4.99
N ILE A 391 -7.91 -10.08 3.75
CA ILE A 391 -8.57 -11.24 3.13
C ILE A 391 -7.63 -12.45 3.07
N ALA A 392 -6.39 -12.26 2.62
CA ALA A 392 -5.40 -13.33 2.49
C ALA A 392 -4.99 -13.98 3.83
N LEU A 393 -5.09 -13.22 4.93
CA LEU A 393 -4.83 -13.71 6.28
C LEU A 393 -6.08 -14.16 7.03
N GLY A 394 -7.28 -13.84 6.52
CA GLY A 394 -8.53 -14.03 7.27
C GLY A 394 -8.57 -13.22 8.56
N ASN A 395 -7.91 -12.05 8.60
CA ASN A 395 -7.77 -11.23 9.78
C ASN A 395 -8.29 -9.81 9.55
N HIS A 396 -9.39 -9.48 10.23
CA HIS A 396 -10.08 -8.20 10.13
C HIS A 396 -9.93 -7.32 11.37
N GLU A 397 -9.29 -7.82 12.43
CA GLU A 397 -9.31 -7.20 13.75
C GLU A 397 -7.98 -6.56 14.13
N ASP A 398 -6.85 -7.12 13.69
CA ASP A 398 -5.53 -6.65 14.11
C ASP A 398 -5.08 -5.40 13.36
N GLY A 399 -4.12 -4.68 13.96
CA GLY A 399 -3.49 -3.50 13.38
C GLY A 399 -2.82 -3.79 12.02
N VAL A 400 -2.82 -2.80 11.14
CA VAL A 400 -2.24 -2.93 9.78
C VAL A 400 -0.77 -3.37 9.80
N GLU A 401 -0.02 -2.96 10.82
CA GLU A 401 1.38 -3.37 11.01
C GLU A 401 1.49 -4.88 11.30
N TRP A 402 0.60 -5.42 12.13
CA TRP A 402 0.55 -6.86 12.41
C TRP A 402 0.20 -7.62 11.12
N ILE A 403 -0.83 -7.18 10.40
CA ILE A 403 -1.23 -7.74 9.10
C ILE A 403 -0.05 -7.76 8.13
N ALA A 404 0.69 -6.66 8.01
CA ALA A 404 1.85 -6.55 7.13
C ALA A 404 2.97 -7.53 7.54
N ASN A 405 3.29 -7.59 8.83
CA ASN A 405 4.36 -8.45 9.34
C ASN A 405 4.03 -9.94 9.17
N THR A 406 2.81 -10.34 9.50
CA THR A 406 2.32 -11.71 9.31
C THR A 406 2.30 -12.09 7.84
N LEU A 407 1.90 -11.19 6.94
CA LEU A 407 1.92 -11.47 5.50
C LEU A 407 3.35 -11.60 4.96
N LEU A 408 4.28 -10.74 5.39
CA LEU A 408 5.70 -10.85 5.06
C LEU A 408 6.28 -12.20 5.50
N GLU A 409 5.96 -12.66 6.71
CA GLU A 409 6.43 -13.95 7.23
C GLU A 409 5.83 -15.13 6.47
N LYS A 410 4.50 -15.11 6.27
CA LYS A 410 3.77 -16.16 5.55
C LYS A 410 4.28 -16.33 4.12
N THR A 411 4.55 -15.22 3.43
CA THR A 411 5.06 -15.22 2.05
C THR A 411 6.57 -15.35 1.96
N ARG A 412 7.31 -15.15 3.05
CA ARG A 412 8.79 -15.03 3.07
C ARG A 412 9.32 -13.97 2.08
N SER A 413 8.51 -12.96 1.79
CA SER A 413 8.90 -11.89 0.87
C SER A 413 9.94 -10.97 1.52
N LYS A 414 10.85 -10.42 0.72
CA LYS A 414 11.87 -9.49 1.21
C LYS A 414 11.27 -8.14 1.58
N ASN A 415 10.33 -7.64 0.79
CA ASN A 415 9.69 -6.36 0.99
C ASN A 415 8.17 -6.48 0.78
N LEU A 416 7.43 -5.58 1.42
CA LEU A 416 5.99 -5.47 1.29
C LEU A 416 5.60 -3.99 1.28
N LEU A 417 4.66 -3.65 0.41
CA LEU A 417 4.01 -2.35 0.37
C LEU A 417 2.52 -2.56 0.59
N ILE A 418 1.96 -1.95 1.64
CA ILE A 418 0.53 -1.98 1.93
C ILE A 418 -0.11 -0.70 1.43
N LYS A 419 -0.93 -0.80 0.37
CA LYS A 419 -1.67 0.33 -0.21
C LYS A 419 -2.87 0.69 0.67
N LEU A 420 -2.98 1.97 1.04
CA LEU A 420 -4.02 2.55 1.90
C LEU A 420 -4.93 3.53 1.15
N GLY A 421 -4.91 3.51 -0.20
CA GLY A 421 -5.74 4.37 -1.02
C GLY A 421 -5.40 5.86 -0.86
N ALA A 422 -6.37 6.67 -0.47
CA ALA A 422 -6.21 8.13 -0.32
C ALA A 422 -5.21 8.55 0.77
N GLU A 423 -4.83 7.62 1.65
CA GLU A 423 -3.83 7.84 2.69
C GLU A 423 -2.40 7.49 2.21
N GLY A 424 -2.23 7.02 0.98
CA GLY A 424 -0.94 6.59 0.42
C GLY A 424 -0.66 5.12 0.70
N PHE A 425 0.54 4.81 1.19
CA PHE A 425 0.94 3.43 1.49
C PHE A 425 2.05 3.35 2.55
N ILE A 426 2.24 2.17 3.13
CA ILE A 426 3.34 1.88 4.07
C ILE A 426 4.28 0.87 3.42
N ALA A 427 5.56 1.22 3.33
CA ALA A 427 6.62 0.34 2.85
C ALA A 427 7.29 -0.38 4.02
N TYR A 428 7.52 -1.68 3.89
CA TYR A 428 8.14 -2.56 4.88
C TYR A 428 9.30 -3.32 4.22
N SER A 429 10.51 -3.18 4.76
CA SER A 429 11.72 -3.89 4.33
C SER A 429 12.19 -4.87 5.39
N ASN A 430 12.50 -6.09 4.94
CA ASN A 430 13.04 -7.18 5.75
C ASN A 430 14.57 -7.34 5.58
N ASP A 431 15.27 -6.30 5.14
CA ASP A 431 16.71 -6.36 4.83
C ASP A 431 17.61 -6.58 6.07
N ILE A 432 17.07 -6.50 7.29
CA ILE A 432 17.82 -6.62 8.56
C ILE A 432 17.18 -7.70 9.47
N PRO A 433 17.91 -8.77 9.83
CA PRO A 433 17.42 -9.81 10.74
C PRO A 433 16.92 -9.27 12.10
N GLY A 434 15.82 -9.82 12.63
CA GLY A 434 15.25 -9.53 13.96
C GLY A 434 13.77 -9.07 13.93
N ASN A 435 13.12 -8.96 15.10
CA ASN A 435 11.65 -8.85 15.19
C ASN A 435 11.02 -7.59 14.58
N PHE A 436 11.73 -6.46 14.51
CA PHE A 436 11.20 -5.23 13.90
C PHE A 436 11.73 -5.03 12.49
N LYS A 437 10.87 -4.59 11.56
CA LYS A 437 11.22 -4.39 10.14
C LYS A 437 11.31 -2.90 9.85
N LYS A 438 12.25 -2.49 9.00
CA LYS A 438 12.40 -1.09 8.60
C LYS A 438 11.14 -0.70 7.84
N ARG A 439 10.48 0.40 8.22
CA ARG A 439 9.24 0.84 7.59
C ARG A 439 9.12 2.35 7.49
N GLU A 440 8.33 2.81 6.53
CA GLU A 440 8.02 4.23 6.33
C GLU A 440 6.64 4.39 5.70
N HIS A 441 5.92 5.43 6.11
CA HIS A 441 4.64 5.82 5.51
C HIS A 441 4.90 6.90 4.45
N PHE A 442 4.42 6.65 3.23
CA PHE A 442 4.41 7.62 2.15
C PHE A 442 2.97 8.09 1.90
N PRO A 443 2.65 9.37 2.14
CA PRO A 443 1.30 9.88 1.95
C PRO A 443 0.95 10.00 0.45
N ALA A 444 -0.34 9.94 0.13
CA ALA A 444 -0.80 10.32 -1.20
C ALA A 444 -0.61 11.83 -1.41
N LEU A 445 0.16 12.23 -2.43
CA LEU A 445 0.54 13.64 -2.63
C LEU A 445 -0.58 14.50 -3.23
N VAL A 446 -1.61 13.88 -3.84
CA VAL A 446 -2.77 14.57 -4.42
C VAL A 446 -3.98 14.37 -3.52
N SER A 447 -4.62 15.46 -3.10
CA SER A 447 -5.80 15.39 -2.22
C SER A 447 -7.10 15.17 -2.98
N ASN A 448 -7.21 15.67 -4.21
CA ASN A 448 -8.39 15.51 -5.07
C ASN A 448 -8.03 14.88 -6.43
N PRO A 449 -7.99 13.53 -6.54
CA PRO A 449 -7.62 12.84 -7.77
C PRO A 449 -8.71 12.97 -8.85
N VAL A 450 -8.31 13.04 -10.11
CA VAL A 450 -9.21 13.06 -11.27
C VAL A 450 -9.76 11.66 -11.54
N ASP A 451 -8.89 10.65 -11.58
CA ASP A 451 -9.28 9.23 -11.61
C ASP A 451 -8.24 8.42 -10.84
N VAL A 452 -8.69 7.56 -9.93
CA VAL A 452 -7.78 6.69 -9.14
C VAL A 452 -7.44 5.39 -9.88
N ALA A 453 -8.08 5.15 -11.03
CA ALA A 453 -7.81 3.98 -11.86
C ALA A 453 -6.33 3.95 -12.31
N GLY A 454 -5.63 2.86 -12.00
CA GLY A 454 -4.23 2.68 -12.40
C GLY A 454 -3.19 3.29 -11.45
N ALA A 455 -3.60 3.90 -10.32
CA ALA A 455 -2.67 4.39 -9.32
C ALA A 455 -1.76 3.28 -8.77
N GLY A 456 -2.33 2.08 -8.52
CA GLY A 456 -1.58 0.91 -8.09
C GLY A 456 -0.66 0.33 -9.18
N ASP A 457 -1.12 0.33 -10.43
CA ASP A 457 -0.38 -0.21 -11.58
C ASP A 457 0.87 0.63 -11.88
N SER A 458 0.70 1.94 -11.92
CA SER A 458 1.79 2.91 -12.11
C SER A 458 2.77 2.88 -10.95
N LEU A 459 2.28 2.80 -9.70
CA LEU A 459 3.09 2.63 -8.49
C LEU A 459 3.97 1.37 -8.58
N LEU A 460 3.39 0.22 -8.90
CA LEU A 460 4.09 -1.05 -9.03
C LEU A 460 5.19 -0.94 -10.11
N ALA A 461 4.84 -0.45 -11.30
CA ALA A 461 5.78 -0.28 -12.40
C ALA A 461 6.99 0.60 -12.01
N ALA A 462 6.74 1.77 -11.41
CA ALA A 462 7.81 2.69 -11.02
C ALA A 462 8.71 2.12 -9.92
N ILE A 463 8.15 1.46 -8.91
CA ILE A 463 8.95 0.84 -7.86
C ILE A 463 9.81 -0.29 -8.42
N SER A 464 9.22 -1.16 -9.26
CA SER A 464 9.95 -2.28 -9.86
C SER A 464 11.12 -1.80 -10.73
N VAL A 465 10.90 -0.85 -11.63
CA VAL A 465 11.96 -0.29 -12.48
C VAL A 465 13.03 0.40 -11.65
N SER A 466 12.63 1.13 -10.59
CA SER A 466 13.58 1.78 -9.67
C SER A 466 14.48 0.78 -8.95
N MET A 467 13.91 -0.32 -8.45
CA MET A 467 14.67 -1.37 -7.76
C MET A 467 15.60 -2.11 -8.72
N CYS A 468 15.17 -2.40 -9.95
CA CYS A 468 16.05 -2.94 -11.00
C CYS A 468 17.16 -1.97 -11.41
N SER A 469 16.95 -0.67 -11.24
CA SER A 469 17.97 0.37 -11.44
C SER A 469 18.86 0.63 -10.22
N GLY A 470 18.75 -0.20 -9.17
CA GLY A 470 19.63 -0.15 -7.99
C GLY A 470 19.14 0.72 -6.83
N ALA A 471 17.89 1.19 -6.86
CA ALA A 471 17.27 1.86 -5.71
C ALA A 471 16.88 0.85 -4.62
N ASN A 472 17.07 1.21 -3.36
CA ASN A 472 16.49 0.41 -2.27
C ASN A 472 14.97 0.64 -2.17
N LEU A 473 14.26 -0.17 -1.35
CA LEU A 473 12.80 -0.07 -1.23
C LEU A 473 12.30 1.34 -0.88
N MET A 474 12.98 2.05 0.03
CA MET A 474 12.51 3.36 0.49
C MET A 474 12.71 4.43 -0.57
N GLU A 475 13.83 4.39 -1.29
CA GLU A 475 14.09 5.27 -2.43
C GLU A 475 13.10 5.00 -3.58
N ALA A 476 12.89 3.73 -3.91
CA ALA A 476 11.91 3.31 -4.91
C ALA A 476 10.49 3.72 -4.50
N SER A 477 10.14 3.60 -3.22
CA SER A 477 8.86 4.04 -2.66
C SER A 477 8.64 5.55 -2.82
N ALA A 478 9.68 6.37 -2.58
CA ALA A 478 9.59 7.81 -2.81
C ALA A 478 9.31 8.16 -4.28
N ILE A 479 9.97 7.47 -5.22
CA ILE A 479 9.68 7.59 -6.66
C ILE A 479 8.26 7.11 -6.97
N GLY A 480 7.86 5.97 -6.41
CA GLY A 480 6.53 5.39 -6.57
C GLY A 480 5.40 6.33 -6.11
N ALA A 481 5.56 7.00 -4.97
CA ALA A 481 4.60 7.99 -4.48
C ALA A 481 4.43 9.16 -5.46
N CYS A 482 5.53 9.64 -6.06
CA CYS A 482 5.50 10.67 -7.09
C CYS A 482 4.83 10.18 -8.38
N MET A 483 5.08 8.93 -8.77
CA MET A 483 4.44 8.31 -9.93
C MET A 483 2.92 8.21 -9.74
N ALA A 484 2.47 7.69 -8.60
CA ALA A 484 1.05 7.57 -8.28
C ALA A 484 0.38 8.96 -8.27
N ALA A 485 1.05 9.98 -7.74
CA ALA A 485 0.57 11.35 -7.74
C ALA A 485 0.34 11.90 -9.16
N LEU A 486 1.23 11.59 -10.12
CA LEU A 486 1.07 11.99 -11.51
C LEU A 486 -0.03 11.20 -12.22
N ALA A 487 -0.13 9.90 -11.96
CA ALA A 487 -1.09 9.02 -12.62
C ALA A 487 -2.55 9.40 -12.30
N VAL A 488 -2.83 9.78 -11.04
CA VAL A 488 -4.20 10.09 -10.61
C VAL A 488 -4.71 11.46 -11.07
N GLN A 489 -3.86 12.28 -11.70
CA GLN A 489 -4.23 13.60 -12.23
C GLN A 489 -4.81 13.55 -13.65
N THR A 490 -4.91 12.37 -14.25
CA THR A 490 -5.43 12.16 -15.60
C THR A 490 -6.59 11.18 -15.59
N ILE A 491 -7.54 11.33 -16.52
CA ILE A 491 -8.64 10.37 -16.70
C ILE A 491 -8.09 9.07 -17.28
N GLY A 492 -8.44 7.95 -16.65
CA GLY A 492 -8.00 6.63 -17.08
C GLY A 492 -6.55 6.32 -16.73
N ASN A 493 -6.10 5.14 -17.15
CA ASN A 493 -4.79 4.60 -16.79
C ASN A 493 -3.76 4.89 -17.88
N ILE A 494 -3.40 6.17 -18.03
CA ILE A 494 -2.47 6.62 -19.07
C ILE A 494 -1.01 6.47 -18.57
N PRO A 495 -0.12 5.84 -19.35
CA PRO A 495 1.30 5.73 -19.00
C PRO A 495 1.97 7.08 -18.76
N VAL A 496 2.71 7.20 -17.64
CA VAL A 496 3.47 8.42 -17.29
C VAL A 496 4.92 8.24 -17.73
N SER A 497 5.44 9.22 -18.48
CA SER A 497 6.83 9.16 -18.97
C SER A 497 7.85 9.48 -17.88
N HIS A 498 9.06 8.95 -18.03
CA HIS A 498 10.17 9.26 -17.12
C HIS A 498 10.50 10.76 -17.06
N GLN A 499 10.39 11.51 -18.17
CA GLN A 499 10.66 12.96 -18.15
C GLN A 499 9.63 13.71 -17.29
N LYS A 500 8.36 13.30 -17.34
CA LYS A 500 7.31 13.91 -16.50
C LYS A 500 7.54 13.60 -15.02
N LEU A 501 7.92 12.35 -14.71
CA LEU A 501 8.28 11.93 -13.37
C LEU A 501 9.52 12.67 -12.83
N GLU A 502 10.57 12.78 -13.64
CA GLU A 502 11.79 13.51 -13.30
C GLU A 502 11.50 14.99 -13.04
N SER A 503 10.72 15.64 -13.92
CA SER A 503 10.32 17.04 -13.76
C SER A 503 9.52 17.25 -12.48
N TYR A 504 8.58 16.35 -12.17
CA TYR A 504 7.79 16.42 -10.94
C TYR A 504 8.67 16.35 -9.69
N ILE A 505 9.60 15.38 -9.62
CA ILE A 505 10.52 15.23 -8.48
C ILE A 505 11.42 16.46 -8.31
N LYS A 506 11.93 17.04 -9.40
CA LYS A 506 12.75 18.27 -9.34
C LYS A 506 11.97 19.46 -8.76
N ASN A 507 10.67 19.54 -9.02
CA ASN A 507 9.78 20.61 -8.55
C ASN A 507 9.27 20.41 -7.11
N LEU A 508 9.62 19.31 -6.44
CA LEU A 508 9.28 19.10 -5.03
C LEU A 508 10.15 19.92 -4.07
N ARG A 509 11.27 20.48 -4.56
CA ARG A 509 12.19 21.32 -3.79
C ARG A 509 11.56 22.60 -3.27
#